data_AF-A0A6P3AJN3-F1
#
_entry.id   AF-A0A6P3AJN3-F1
#
_cell.length_a   1.000
_cell.length_b   1.000
_cell.length_c   1.000
_cell.angle_alpha   90.00
_cell.angle_beta   90.00
_cell.angle_gamma   90.00
#
_symmetry.space_group_name_H-M   'P 1'
#
loop_
_entity.id
_entity.type
_entity.pdbx_description
1 polymer ?
#
loop_
_entity_poly.entity_id
_entity_poly.type
_entity_poly.pdbx_seq_one_letter_code
_entity_poly.pdbx_strand_id
1 'polypeptide(L)'
;MRPLIRMVLVLVALRAGFADAAPRTVYEGTLQGAGAVVMELDDRPAADGSISGRYFYARNGIDIPLHGTPAELIEPLVRTQLPDDARSPLGFREQADFDHAAATWQGTRDKAGYRGRWTDARSGKSRTFALRRVAAYDPDAVAPGAVEAVTNSIAGGVGSGIASGVAIDMRQAPYATLKLAGHAQPAGPEIGNGTVAYRMWRDPRTKLMYPRLSRHPDPAVMARVNRLLEQQHWQMNLAALECASTRYSDDGPAAGSLGGFDDEQVKVSWLSPAVLGIVESGSTYCGGAHPNNHYDPVTFDLLRGTYLDWNRVIDATAAGKDGDPATSPALVSFITRLRDKAESGAHPTDSDGDSMACADVFPQYLAFEFDEPGKLSFAVSGIGHAMGACLGPQLDAPFAALAPILKPGGSRYLVPGVKLK
;
A
#
# COMPACT_ATOMS: atom_id res chain seq x y z
N MET A 1 -21.62 -57.07 -27.44
CA MET A 1 -22.07 -57.19 -26.04
C MET A 1 -21.14 -56.38 -25.15
N ARG A 2 -21.74 -55.57 -24.28
CA ARG A 2 -21.19 -54.65 -23.26
C ARG A 2 -20.59 -53.31 -23.73
N PRO A 3 -20.97 -52.19 -23.04
CA PRO A 3 -20.88 -50.84 -23.58
C PRO A 3 -19.70 -50.06 -22.99
N LEU A 4 -19.14 -49.14 -23.79
CA LEU A 4 -18.24 -48.10 -23.32
C LEU A 4 -19.04 -47.05 -22.53
N ILE A 5 -18.79 -46.95 -21.22
CA ILE A 5 -19.25 -45.84 -20.39
C ILE A 5 -18.32 -44.65 -20.68
N ARG A 6 -18.83 -43.66 -21.41
CA ARG A 6 -18.23 -42.31 -21.47
C ARG A 6 -18.64 -41.58 -20.17
N MET A 7 -17.70 -41.42 -19.25
CA MET A 7 -17.84 -40.48 -18.14
C MET A 7 -17.75 -39.06 -18.71
N VAL A 8 -18.89 -38.39 -18.81
CA VAL A 8 -18.96 -36.95 -19.02
C VAL A 8 -18.69 -36.29 -17.66
N LEU A 9 -17.51 -35.71 -17.51
CA LEU A 9 -17.21 -34.83 -16.37
C LEU A 9 -17.94 -33.51 -16.63
N VAL A 10 -19.12 -33.33 -16.02
CA VAL A 10 -19.79 -32.03 -15.97
C VAL A 10 -19.02 -31.19 -14.96
N LEU A 11 -18.19 -30.25 -15.43
CA LEU A 11 -17.72 -29.14 -14.61
C LEU A 11 -18.95 -28.30 -14.24
N VAL A 12 -19.47 -28.50 -13.04
CA VAL A 12 -20.32 -27.50 -12.40
C VAL A 12 -19.39 -26.33 -12.07
N ALA A 13 -19.39 -25.32 -12.94
CA ALA A 13 -18.85 -24.02 -12.59
C ALA A 13 -19.68 -23.51 -11.40
N LEU A 14 -19.14 -23.65 -10.19
CA LEU A 14 -19.54 -22.84 -9.05
C LEU A 14 -19.26 -21.39 -9.45
N ARG A 15 -20.27 -20.74 -10.01
CA ARG A 15 -20.38 -19.29 -9.94
C ARG A 15 -20.50 -19.00 -8.46
N ALA A 16 -19.37 -18.74 -7.80
CA ALA A 16 -19.39 -17.87 -6.65
C ALA A 16 -20.13 -16.62 -7.14
N GLY A 17 -21.33 -16.39 -6.62
CA GLY A 17 -22.00 -15.13 -6.82
C GLY A 17 -21.10 -14.10 -6.21
N PHE A 18 -20.34 -13.39 -7.04
CA PHE A 18 -19.90 -12.06 -6.69
C PHE A 18 -21.18 -11.32 -6.36
N ALA A 19 -21.43 -11.09 -5.08
CA ALA A 19 -22.36 -10.04 -4.70
C ALA A 19 -21.76 -8.79 -5.35
N ASP A 20 -22.38 -8.28 -6.41
CA ASP A 20 -22.09 -6.94 -6.93
C ASP A 20 -22.17 -6.03 -5.70
N ALA A 21 -21.04 -5.58 -5.16
CA ALA A 21 -21.10 -4.56 -4.12
C ALA A 21 -21.77 -3.35 -4.77
N ALA A 22 -22.85 -2.88 -4.13
CA ALA A 22 -23.61 -1.79 -4.69
C ALA A 22 -22.70 -0.55 -4.82
N PRO A 23 -22.87 0.27 -5.88
CA PRO A 23 -22.20 1.56 -5.96
C PRO A 23 -22.35 2.32 -4.64
N ARG A 24 -21.30 3.00 -4.22
CA ARG A 24 -21.30 3.82 -3.02
C ARG A 24 -21.39 5.29 -3.39
N THR A 25 -22.23 6.03 -2.66
CA THR A 25 -22.24 7.50 -2.73
C THR A 25 -21.33 8.05 -1.64
N VAL A 26 -20.44 8.97 -2.05
CA VAL A 26 -19.57 9.73 -1.15
C VAL A 26 -20.20 11.08 -0.85
N TYR A 27 -20.15 11.46 0.41
CA TYR A 27 -20.61 12.73 0.96
C TYR A 27 -19.49 13.44 1.71
N GLU A 28 -19.53 14.77 1.73
CA GLU A 28 -18.62 15.60 2.50
C GLU A 28 -19.41 16.71 3.19
N GLY A 29 -19.06 17.05 4.43
CA GLY A 29 -19.68 18.17 5.12
C GLY A 29 -19.17 18.32 6.54
N THR A 30 -20.06 18.74 7.44
CA THR A 30 -19.68 18.99 8.84
C THR A 30 -20.63 18.31 9.81
N LEU A 31 -20.04 17.85 10.91
CA LEU A 31 -20.76 17.47 12.12
C LEU A 31 -20.59 18.59 13.15
N GLN A 32 -21.70 19.17 13.61
CA GLN A 32 -21.72 20.37 14.43
C GLN A 32 -20.83 20.23 15.68
N GLY A 33 -19.83 21.10 15.79
CA GLY A 33 -18.87 21.12 16.90
C GLY A 33 -17.94 19.90 16.98
N ALA A 34 -17.89 19.08 15.93
CA ALA A 34 -16.94 17.98 15.79
C ALA A 34 -16.03 18.15 14.55
N GLY A 35 -16.45 18.92 13.54
CA GLY A 35 -15.60 19.34 12.41
C GLY A 35 -16.02 18.73 11.08
N ALA A 36 -15.12 18.77 10.10
CA ALA A 36 -15.34 18.21 8.77
C ALA A 36 -15.35 16.67 8.79
N VAL A 37 -16.28 16.09 8.05
CA VAL A 37 -16.46 14.64 7.89
C VAL A 37 -16.65 14.29 6.43
N VAL A 38 -16.15 13.12 6.06
CA VAL A 38 -16.41 12.48 4.76
C VAL A 38 -17.01 11.12 5.05
N MET A 39 -18.06 10.77 4.33
CA MET A 39 -18.84 9.55 4.54
C MET A 39 -19.09 8.87 3.21
N GLU A 40 -19.01 7.55 3.17
CA GLU A 40 -19.53 6.74 2.07
C GLU A 40 -20.58 5.77 2.59
N LEU A 41 -21.64 5.60 1.82
CA LEU A 41 -22.73 4.68 2.13
C LEU A 41 -23.11 3.91 0.86
N ASP A 42 -23.57 2.69 1.03
CA ASP A 42 -24.19 1.94 -0.05
C ASP A 42 -25.37 2.72 -0.66
N ASP A 43 -25.47 2.69 -1.99
CA ASP A 43 -26.55 3.37 -2.71
C ASP A 43 -27.90 2.68 -2.55
N ARG A 44 -27.87 1.36 -2.33
CA ARG A 44 -29.07 0.53 -2.21
C ARG A 44 -29.01 -0.34 -0.96
N PRO A 45 -30.15 -0.51 -0.26
CA PRO A 45 -30.24 -1.49 0.80
C PRO A 45 -29.99 -2.91 0.30
N ALA A 46 -29.37 -3.72 1.15
CA ALA A 46 -29.34 -5.17 1.03
C ALA A 46 -30.75 -5.77 1.16
N ALA A 47 -30.86 -7.09 0.97
CA ALA A 47 -32.14 -7.78 0.98
C ALA A 47 -32.91 -7.68 2.31
N ASP A 48 -32.20 -7.48 3.42
CA ASP A 48 -32.74 -7.26 4.76
C ASP A 48 -33.11 -5.79 5.05
N GLY A 49 -32.94 -4.89 4.07
CA GLY A 49 -33.21 -3.46 4.21
C GLY A 49 -32.06 -2.68 4.87
N SER A 50 -30.95 -3.34 5.20
CA SER A 50 -29.78 -2.68 5.77
C SER A 50 -28.92 -2.00 4.70
N ILE A 51 -28.15 -0.99 5.10
CA ILE A 51 -27.06 -0.41 4.32
C ILE A 51 -25.82 -0.36 5.19
N SER A 52 -24.66 -0.47 4.56
CA SER A 52 -23.36 -0.33 5.20
C SER A 52 -22.63 0.89 4.66
N GLY A 53 -21.58 1.25 5.38
CA GLY A 53 -20.68 2.31 4.97
C GLY A 53 -19.66 2.62 6.04
N ARG A 54 -19.05 3.79 5.90
CA ARG A 54 -18.05 4.28 6.84
C ARG A 54 -17.89 5.78 6.69
N TYR A 55 -17.34 6.41 7.70
CA TYR A 55 -16.97 7.81 7.64
C TYR A 55 -15.69 8.07 8.42
N PHE A 56 -15.03 9.18 8.13
CA PHE A 56 -13.91 9.67 8.94
C PHE A 56 -14.07 11.15 9.24
N TYR A 57 -13.49 11.57 10.36
CA TYR A 57 -13.20 12.98 10.62
C TYR A 57 -11.96 13.37 9.83
N ALA A 58 -12.01 14.42 9.02
CA ALA A 58 -10.90 14.80 8.12
C ALA A 58 -9.57 15.00 8.88
N ARG A 59 -9.64 15.53 10.11
CA ARG A 59 -8.47 15.71 10.99
C ARG A 59 -7.79 14.41 11.42
N ASN A 60 -8.50 13.28 11.40
CA ASN A 60 -8.02 11.99 11.91
C ASN A 60 -7.79 10.98 10.77
N GLY A 61 -8.67 10.91 9.78
CA GLY A 61 -8.57 9.97 8.65
C GLY A 61 -8.89 8.50 8.95
N ILE A 62 -9.02 8.13 10.23
CA ILE A 62 -9.39 6.78 10.68
C ILE A 62 -10.87 6.55 10.38
N ASP A 63 -11.18 5.42 9.73
CA ASP A 63 -12.55 5.06 9.39
C ASP A 63 -13.30 4.57 10.62
N ILE A 64 -14.57 4.96 10.66
CA ILE A 64 -15.54 4.53 11.65
C ILE A 64 -16.65 3.82 10.85
N PRO A 65 -16.84 2.50 11.05
CA PRO A 65 -17.81 1.74 10.28
C PRO A 65 -19.24 2.12 10.65
N LEU A 66 -20.15 2.01 9.69
CA LEU A 66 -21.57 2.30 9.83
C LEU A 66 -22.39 1.15 9.29
N HIS A 67 -23.45 0.80 10.00
CA HIS A 67 -24.43 -0.18 9.55
C HIS A 67 -25.81 0.13 10.13
N GLY A 68 -26.87 -0.16 9.39
CA GLY A 68 -28.23 0.09 9.85
C GLY A 68 -29.19 0.26 8.68
N THR A 69 -30.24 1.05 8.85
CA THR A 69 -31.21 1.35 7.79
C THR A 69 -30.92 2.68 7.11
N PRO A 70 -31.52 2.98 5.94
CA PRO A 70 -31.40 4.30 5.32
C PRO A 70 -31.85 5.48 6.20
N ALA A 71 -32.72 5.24 7.18
CA ALA A 71 -33.20 6.26 8.11
C ALA A 71 -32.31 6.43 9.35
N GLU A 72 -31.62 5.36 9.75
CA GLU A 72 -30.82 5.31 10.97
C GLU A 72 -29.62 4.37 10.81
N LEU A 73 -28.41 4.91 10.98
CA LEU A 73 -27.15 4.16 10.97
C LEU A 73 -26.55 4.13 12.37
N ILE A 74 -25.94 3.00 12.72
CA ILE A 74 -25.26 2.77 13.98
C ILE A 74 -23.75 2.96 13.77
N GLU A 75 -23.16 3.78 14.63
CA GLU A 75 -21.72 3.85 14.88
C GLU A 75 -21.42 2.93 16.08
N PRO A 76 -20.57 1.91 15.94
CA PRO A 76 -20.31 0.95 17.01
C PRO A 76 -19.30 1.49 18.03
N LEU A 77 -19.32 0.95 19.25
CA LEU A 77 -18.23 1.12 20.20
C LEU A 77 -16.93 0.55 19.63
N VAL A 78 -15.79 1.12 20.03
CA VAL A 78 -14.52 0.42 19.81
C VAL A 78 -14.45 -0.82 20.66
N ARG A 79 -13.68 -1.80 20.23
CA ARG A 79 -13.61 -3.10 20.91
C ARG A 79 -13.15 -3.02 22.36
N THR A 80 -12.25 -2.08 22.68
CA THR A 80 -11.79 -1.83 24.05
C THR A 80 -12.85 -1.25 24.99
N GLN A 81 -14.00 -0.83 24.46
CA GLN A 81 -15.16 -0.33 25.22
C GLN A 81 -16.30 -1.36 25.31
N LEU A 82 -16.18 -2.50 24.61
CA LEU A 82 -17.19 -3.55 24.66
C LEU A 82 -17.14 -4.30 26.00
N PRO A 83 -18.27 -4.88 26.43
CA PRO A 83 -18.30 -5.86 27.51
C PRO A 83 -17.34 -7.03 27.27
N ASP A 84 -16.79 -7.62 28.34
CA ASP A 84 -15.79 -8.69 28.23
C ASP A 84 -16.30 -9.94 27.49
N ASP A 85 -17.60 -10.24 27.57
CA ASP A 85 -18.26 -11.35 26.87
C ASP A 85 -18.48 -11.09 25.37
N ALA A 86 -18.45 -9.83 24.94
CA ALA A 86 -18.46 -9.44 23.52
C ALA A 86 -17.05 -9.39 22.91
N ARG A 87 -16.00 -9.43 23.75
CA ARG A 87 -14.59 -9.42 23.33
C ARG A 87 -14.04 -10.83 23.18
N SER A 88 -13.11 -11.02 22.25
CA SER A 88 -12.41 -12.29 22.08
C SER A 88 -10.92 -12.02 21.86
N PRO A 89 -10.06 -12.33 22.85
CA PRO A 89 -8.62 -12.07 22.73
C PRO A 89 -7.92 -12.90 21.63
N LEU A 90 -8.62 -13.87 21.03
CA LEU A 90 -8.13 -14.72 19.94
C LEU A 90 -8.93 -14.54 18.64
N GLY A 91 -9.91 -13.64 18.60
CA GLY A 91 -10.86 -13.54 17.50
C GLY A 91 -10.66 -12.27 16.69
N PHE A 92 -10.06 -12.40 15.50
CA PHE A 92 -10.38 -11.49 14.42
C PHE A 92 -11.88 -11.68 14.10
N ARG A 93 -12.67 -10.61 14.17
CA ARG A 93 -14.04 -10.64 13.64
C ARG A 93 -14.04 -9.95 12.28
N GLU A 94 -14.72 -10.59 11.31
CA GLU A 94 -14.90 -10.00 9.98
C GLU A 94 -15.65 -8.65 10.04
N GLN A 95 -16.40 -8.39 11.11
CA GLN A 95 -17.27 -7.22 11.23
C GLN A 95 -17.20 -6.58 12.62
N ALA A 96 -17.48 -5.28 12.67
CA ALA A 96 -17.64 -4.53 13.90
C ALA A 96 -18.89 -4.95 14.69
N ASP A 97 -18.90 -4.68 15.99
CA ASP A 97 -20.03 -4.99 16.87
C ASP A 97 -21.06 -3.86 16.85
N PHE A 98 -22.10 -4.03 16.02
CA PHE A 98 -23.17 -3.04 15.88
C PHE A 98 -24.31 -3.21 16.90
N ASP A 99 -24.28 -4.26 17.73
CA ASP A 99 -25.25 -4.43 18.83
C ASP A 99 -24.97 -3.42 19.95
N HIS A 100 -23.72 -2.95 20.05
CA HIS A 100 -23.27 -1.97 21.01
C HIS A 100 -22.97 -0.62 20.34
N ALA A 101 -23.99 0.23 20.24
CA ALA A 101 -23.86 1.56 19.64
C ALA A 101 -23.04 2.53 20.51
N ALA A 102 -22.05 3.19 19.90
CA ALA A 102 -21.45 4.41 20.43
C ALA A 102 -22.33 5.63 20.12
N ALA A 103 -22.93 5.65 18.93
CA ALA A 103 -23.81 6.71 18.49
C ALA A 103 -24.72 6.26 17.34
N THR A 104 -25.72 7.07 17.02
CA THR A 104 -26.59 6.87 15.87
C THR A 104 -26.63 8.10 14.96
N TRP A 105 -26.72 7.88 13.66
CA TRP A 105 -26.96 8.88 12.63
C TRP A 105 -28.39 8.73 12.11
N GLN A 106 -29.26 9.67 12.44
CA GLN A 106 -30.65 9.70 11.97
C GLN A 106 -30.84 10.85 11.00
N GLY A 107 -31.43 10.61 9.83
CA GLY A 107 -31.60 11.69 8.87
C GLY A 107 -32.28 11.30 7.57
N THR A 108 -32.24 12.24 6.62
CA THR A 108 -32.82 12.06 5.28
C THR A 108 -31.74 12.23 4.22
N ARG A 109 -31.66 11.24 3.32
CA ARG A 109 -30.85 11.27 2.11
C ARG A 109 -31.71 11.73 0.93
N ASP A 110 -31.21 12.68 0.16
CA ASP A 110 -31.80 13.10 -1.12
C ASP A 110 -30.72 13.44 -2.15
N LYS A 111 -31.13 14.04 -3.28
CA LYS A 111 -30.21 14.40 -4.35
C LYS A 111 -29.17 15.47 -3.94
N ALA A 112 -29.47 16.30 -2.94
CA ALA A 112 -28.56 17.32 -2.45
C ALA A 112 -27.53 16.74 -1.47
N GLY A 113 -27.91 15.71 -0.70
CA GLY A 113 -26.99 14.99 0.17
C GLY A 113 -27.67 14.33 1.35
N TYR A 114 -26.99 14.28 2.49
CA TYR A 114 -27.47 13.65 3.73
C TYR A 114 -27.46 14.66 4.87
N ARG A 115 -28.61 14.85 5.53
CA ARG A 115 -28.76 15.79 6.65
C ARG A 115 -29.55 15.17 7.78
N GLY A 116 -29.24 15.55 9.01
CA GLY A 116 -29.90 14.99 10.17
C GLY A 116 -29.21 15.27 11.49
N ARG A 117 -29.34 14.31 12.41
CA ARG A 117 -28.79 14.37 13.75
C ARG A 117 -27.93 13.14 14.04
N TRP A 118 -26.76 13.39 14.59
CA TRP A 118 -25.94 12.40 15.26
C TRP A 118 -26.26 12.44 16.75
N THR A 119 -26.40 11.30 17.40
CA THR A 119 -26.71 11.21 18.84
C THR A 119 -25.78 10.23 19.53
N ASP A 120 -25.04 10.72 20.53
CA ASP A 120 -24.18 9.92 21.40
C ASP A 120 -25.03 8.99 22.27
N ALA A 121 -24.78 7.68 22.20
CA ALA A 121 -25.60 6.69 22.91
C ALA A 121 -25.44 6.78 24.44
N ARG A 122 -24.26 7.21 24.92
CA ARG A 122 -23.94 7.27 26.35
C ARG A 122 -24.51 8.51 27.04
N SER A 123 -24.38 9.67 26.41
CA SER A 123 -24.74 10.98 27.00
C SER A 123 -26.05 11.54 26.47
N GLY A 124 -26.60 10.99 25.39
CA GLY A 124 -27.74 11.56 24.68
C GLY A 124 -27.41 12.88 23.97
N LYS A 125 -26.14 13.31 23.97
CA LYS A 125 -25.72 14.55 23.31
C LYS A 125 -25.95 14.42 21.82
N SER A 126 -26.66 15.38 21.26
CA SER A 126 -27.04 15.35 19.86
C SER A 126 -26.49 16.54 19.08
N ARG A 127 -26.01 16.28 17.86
CA ARG A 127 -25.34 17.24 16.97
C ARG A 127 -26.01 17.20 15.60
N THR A 128 -26.21 18.35 15.00
CA THR A 128 -26.70 18.40 13.60
C THR A 128 -25.56 18.11 12.63
N PHE A 129 -25.89 17.50 11.49
CA PHE A 129 -24.97 17.34 10.37
C PHE A 129 -25.64 17.69 9.04
N ALA A 130 -24.84 18.17 8.10
CA ALA A 130 -25.23 18.40 6.72
C ALA A 130 -24.05 18.04 5.81
N LEU A 131 -24.24 17.02 4.98
CA LEU A 131 -23.25 16.48 4.07
C LEU A 131 -23.78 16.62 2.64
N ARG A 132 -23.02 17.24 1.76
CA ARG A 132 -23.34 17.31 0.32
C ARG A 132 -22.88 16.03 -0.36
N ARG A 133 -23.63 15.56 -1.35
CA ARG A 133 -23.15 14.50 -2.25
C ARG A 133 -21.99 15.03 -3.10
N VAL A 134 -20.89 14.29 -3.18
CA VAL A 134 -19.68 14.71 -3.93
C VAL A 134 -19.29 13.77 -5.05
N ALA A 135 -19.51 12.47 -4.89
CA ALA A 135 -19.20 11.47 -5.91
C ALA A 135 -20.04 10.20 -5.71
N ALA A 136 -19.99 9.31 -6.68
CA ALA A 136 -20.34 7.91 -6.51
C ALA A 136 -19.34 7.05 -7.27
N TYR A 137 -19.04 5.87 -6.74
CA TYR A 137 -18.08 4.95 -7.36
C TYR A 137 -18.38 3.51 -6.97
N ASP A 138 -17.78 2.57 -7.70
CA ASP A 138 -17.80 1.16 -7.37
C ASP A 138 -16.53 0.81 -6.57
N PRO A 139 -16.64 0.45 -5.28
CA PRO A 139 -15.49 0.09 -4.47
C PRO A 139 -14.79 -1.19 -4.94
N ASP A 140 -15.52 -2.14 -5.55
CA ASP A 140 -14.93 -3.39 -6.03
C ASP A 140 -14.08 -3.16 -7.28
N ALA A 141 -14.45 -2.19 -8.11
CA ALA A 141 -13.69 -1.80 -9.30
C ALA A 141 -12.30 -1.22 -8.99
N VAL A 142 -12.06 -0.82 -7.73
CA VAL A 142 -10.75 -0.31 -7.28
C VAL A 142 -10.10 -1.19 -6.22
N ALA A 143 -10.77 -2.24 -5.77
CA ALA A 143 -10.26 -3.13 -4.74
C ALA A 143 -9.07 -3.97 -5.27
N PRO A 144 -8.14 -4.37 -4.39
CA PRO A 144 -7.09 -5.33 -4.71
C PRO A 144 -7.66 -6.63 -5.29
N GLY A 145 -6.98 -7.19 -6.29
CA GLY A 145 -7.30 -8.53 -6.78
C GLY A 145 -7.03 -9.60 -5.71
N ALA A 146 -7.58 -10.81 -5.89
CA ALA A 146 -7.50 -11.87 -4.87
C ALA A 146 -6.07 -12.18 -4.39
N VAL A 147 -5.08 -12.18 -5.29
CA VAL A 147 -3.68 -12.42 -4.95
C VAL A 147 -3.14 -11.30 -4.05
N GLU A 148 -3.32 -10.04 -4.45
CA GLU A 148 -2.87 -8.88 -3.67
C GLU A 148 -3.58 -8.80 -2.31
N ALA A 149 -4.89 -9.07 -2.27
CA ALA A 149 -5.66 -9.11 -1.04
C ALA A 149 -5.14 -10.18 -0.05
N VAL A 150 -4.86 -11.39 -0.54
CA VAL A 150 -4.29 -12.47 0.29
C VAL A 150 -2.88 -12.11 0.75
N THR A 151 -2.04 -11.57 -0.13
CA THR A 151 -0.69 -11.12 0.24
C THR A 151 -0.73 -10.05 1.34
N ASN A 152 -1.60 -9.05 1.21
CA ASN A 152 -1.75 -8.00 2.22
C ASN A 152 -2.21 -8.57 3.58
N SER A 153 -3.15 -9.51 3.56
CA SER A 153 -3.65 -10.16 4.77
C SER A 153 -2.59 -11.02 5.47
N ILE A 154 -1.79 -11.78 4.70
CA ILE A 154 -0.74 -12.65 5.25
C ILE A 154 0.45 -11.83 5.76
N ALA A 155 0.92 -10.86 4.97
CA ALA A 155 2.14 -10.13 5.28
C ALA A 155 1.94 -9.14 6.44
N GLY A 156 0.93 -8.28 6.35
CA GLY A 156 0.76 -7.13 7.24
C GLY A 156 -0.59 -7.05 7.95
N GLY A 157 -1.49 -8.00 7.75
CA GLY A 157 -2.83 -8.04 8.35
C GLY A 157 -3.88 -7.23 7.59
N VAL A 158 -3.57 -5.99 7.17
CA VAL A 158 -4.44 -5.14 6.33
C VAL A 158 -3.65 -4.40 5.26
N GLY A 159 -4.31 -4.04 4.14
CA GLY A 159 -3.76 -3.22 3.07
C GLY A 159 -4.43 -1.85 2.96
N SER A 160 -4.13 -1.09 1.91
CA SER A 160 -4.74 0.22 1.64
C SER A 160 -6.21 0.18 1.23
N GLY A 161 -6.72 -1.01 0.87
CA GLY A 161 -8.05 -1.20 0.30
C GLY A 161 -8.19 -0.74 -1.15
N ILE A 162 -7.11 -0.27 -1.79
CA ILE A 162 -7.07 0.14 -3.20
C ILE A 162 -5.95 -0.62 -3.90
N ALA A 163 -6.25 -1.25 -5.05
CA ALA A 163 -5.24 -1.97 -5.82
C ALA A 163 -4.05 -1.07 -6.19
N SER A 164 -2.83 -1.58 -6.07
CA SER A 164 -1.58 -0.86 -6.37
C SER A 164 -1.52 -0.23 -7.77
N GLY A 165 -2.19 -0.83 -8.75
CA GLY A 165 -2.27 -0.31 -10.13
C GLY A 165 -3.36 0.74 -10.38
N VAL A 166 -4.20 1.04 -9.39
CA VAL A 166 -5.32 1.98 -9.52
C VAL A 166 -4.92 3.35 -8.97
N ALA A 167 -5.16 4.40 -9.77
CA ALA A 167 -4.94 5.76 -9.32
C ALA A 167 -5.95 6.13 -8.23
N ILE A 168 -5.44 6.66 -7.13
CA ILE A 168 -6.23 7.31 -6.10
C ILE A 168 -6.51 8.74 -6.60
N ASP A 169 -7.69 8.93 -7.17
CA ASP A 169 -8.19 10.23 -7.60
C ASP A 169 -9.71 10.35 -7.42
N MET A 170 -10.26 11.56 -7.64
CA MET A 170 -11.70 11.81 -7.47
C MET A 170 -12.59 11.03 -8.44
N ARG A 171 -12.03 10.44 -9.51
CA ARG A 171 -12.78 9.67 -10.50
C ARG A 171 -12.88 8.20 -10.09
N GLN A 172 -11.79 7.61 -9.62
CA GLN A 172 -11.68 6.18 -9.33
C GLN A 172 -11.91 5.89 -7.85
N ALA A 173 -11.27 6.64 -6.94
CA ALA A 173 -11.33 6.42 -5.50
C ALA A 173 -11.64 7.72 -4.74
N PRO A 174 -12.83 8.32 -4.92
CA PRO A 174 -13.17 9.63 -4.34
C PRO A 174 -13.11 9.67 -2.80
N TYR A 175 -13.53 8.61 -2.12
CA TYR A 175 -13.47 8.54 -0.65
C TYR A 175 -12.03 8.58 -0.14
N ALA A 176 -11.15 7.75 -0.72
CA ALA A 176 -9.73 7.71 -0.40
C ALA A 176 -9.02 9.02 -0.77
N THR A 177 -9.37 9.63 -1.91
CA THR A 177 -8.83 10.93 -2.33
C THR A 177 -9.15 12.02 -1.31
N LEU A 178 -10.41 12.13 -0.88
CA LEU A 178 -10.82 13.11 0.13
C LEU A 178 -10.17 12.85 1.50
N LYS A 179 -9.74 11.62 1.77
CA LYS A 179 -9.02 11.26 2.99
C LYS A 179 -7.57 11.74 2.99
N LEU A 180 -6.93 11.84 1.83
CA LEU A 180 -5.47 12.00 1.69
C LEU A 180 -5.05 13.35 1.09
N ALA A 181 -5.84 13.88 0.16
CA ALA A 181 -5.49 15.08 -0.59
C ALA A 181 -5.30 16.29 0.34
N GLY A 182 -4.17 16.98 0.20
CA GLY A 182 -3.85 18.21 0.94
C GLY A 182 -3.42 18.01 2.40
N HIS A 183 -3.28 16.77 2.88
CA HIS A 183 -2.85 16.51 4.26
C HIS A 183 -1.35 16.50 4.46
N ALA A 184 -0.58 15.98 3.50
CA ALA A 184 0.87 15.93 3.59
C ALA A 184 1.48 17.35 3.49
N GLN A 185 2.49 17.62 4.32
CA GLN A 185 3.17 18.92 4.41
C GLN A 185 4.69 18.74 4.25
N PRO A 186 5.40 19.72 3.64
CA PRO A 186 6.85 19.66 3.56
C PRO A 186 7.50 19.58 4.95
N ALA A 187 8.47 18.69 5.12
CA ALA A 187 9.18 18.46 6.37
C ALA A 187 10.70 18.37 6.13
N GLY A 188 11.47 19.09 6.96
CA GLY A 188 12.93 19.09 6.88
C GLY A 188 13.51 19.91 5.72
N PRO A 189 14.84 19.84 5.53
CA PRO A 189 15.55 20.62 4.51
C PRO A 189 15.31 20.10 3.09
N GLU A 190 15.60 20.94 2.10
CA GLU A 190 15.80 20.48 0.73
C GLU A 190 17.17 19.80 0.61
N ILE A 191 17.21 18.62 -0.01
CA ILE A 191 18.40 17.79 -0.19
C ILE A 191 18.63 17.58 -1.68
N GLY A 192 19.84 17.86 -2.16
CA GLY A 192 20.17 17.74 -3.58
C GLY A 192 21.35 18.62 -3.97
N ASN A 193 21.40 18.97 -5.25
CA ASN A 193 22.38 19.89 -5.83
C ASN A 193 21.66 20.98 -6.66
N GLY A 194 22.44 21.79 -7.39
CA GLY A 194 21.89 22.88 -8.22
C GLY A 194 20.93 22.43 -9.33
N THR A 195 20.96 21.15 -9.73
CA THR A 195 20.22 20.59 -10.87
C THR A 195 19.00 19.79 -10.43
N VAL A 196 19.14 18.94 -9.41
CA VAL A 196 18.07 18.09 -8.88
C VAL A 196 18.06 18.12 -7.36
N ALA A 197 16.86 18.19 -6.78
CA ALA A 197 16.68 18.18 -5.33
C ALA A 197 15.30 17.63 -4.94
N TYR A 198 15.21 17.16 -3.71
CA TYR A 198 13.97 16.71 -3.09
C TYR A 198 13.79 17.31 -1.70
N ARG A 199 12.57 17.23 -1.19
CA ARG A 199 12.26 17.46 0.22
C ARG A 199 11.31 16.36 0.69
N MET A 200 11.41 15.97 1.95
CA MET A 200 10.46 15.02 2.54
C MET A 200 9.13 15.70 2.81
N TRP A 201 8.04 14.93 2.78
CA TRP A 201 6.69 15.35 3.11
C TRP A 201 6.11 14.42 4.14
N ARG A 202 5.40 14.96 5.13
CA ARG A 202 4.81 14.23 6.25
C ARG A 202 3.30 14.40 6.25
N ASP A 203 2.55 13.30 6.35
CA ASP A 203 1.17 13.39 6.83
C ASP A 203 1.21 13.43 8.38
N PRO A 204 0.70 14.50 9.03
CA PRO A 204 0.79 14.62 10.48
C PRO A 204 -0.03 13.57 11.24
N ARG A 205 -0.98 12.89 10.58
CA ARG A 205 -1.87 11.90 11.20
C ARG A 205 -1.20 10.53 11.31
N THR A 206 -0.44 10.14 10.28
CA THR A 206 0.29 8.85 10.23
C THR A 206 1.77 9.00 10.59
N LYS A 207 2.29 10.24 10.62
CA LYS A 207 3.71 10.59 10.78
C LYS A 207 4.62 10.11 9.63
N LEU A 208 4.09 9.35 8.67
CA LEU A 208 4.82 8.76 7.56
C LEU A 208 5.41 9.83 6.64
N MET A 209 6.69 9.67 6.33
CA MET A 209 7.47 10.58 5.51
C MET A 209 7.67 9.99 4.12
N TYR A 210 7.56 10.82 3.07
CA TYR A 210 7.87 10.40 1.70
C TYR A 210 8.44 11.56 0.89
N PRO A 211 9.44 11.36 0.00
CA PRO A 211 10.03 12.46 -0.75
C PRO A 211 9.09 13.02 -1.82
N ARG A 212 9.31 14.30 -2.16
CA ARG A 212 8.88 14.92 -3.42
C ARG A 212 10.08 15.66 -4.01
N LEU A 213 10.25 15.59 -5.33
CA LEU A 213 11.19 16.46 -6.03
C LEU A 213 10.77 17.91 -5.84
N SER A 214 11.72 18.74 -5.42
CA SER A 214 11.57 20.19 -5.34
C SER A 214 12.29 20.91 -6.49
N ARG A 215 13.17 20.20 -7.20
CA ARG A 215 13.93 20.73 -8.33
C ARG A 215 14.24 19.64 -9.35
N HIS A 216 14.06 19.97 -10.63
CA HIS A 216 14.47 19.16 -11.77
C HIS A 216 14.59 20.05 -13.01
N PRO A 217 15.50 19.77 -13.97
CA PRO A 217 15.65 20.59 -15.19
C PRO A 217 14.41 20.60 -16.08
N ASP A 218 13.67 19.50 -16.11
CA ASP A 218 12.40 19.36 -16.81
C ASP A 218 11.23 19.42 -15.80
N PRO A 219 10.42 20.49 -15.78
CA PRO A 219 9.29 20.62 -14.86
C PRO A 219 8.15 19.63 -15.15
N ALA A 220 8.01 19.16 -16.39
CA ALA A 220 6.99 18.18 -16.74
C ALA A 220 7.36 16.78 -16.22
N VAL A 221 8.65 16.41 -16.27
CA VAL A 221 9.14 15.22 -15.58
C VAL A 221 8.90 15.34 -14.08
N MET A 222 9.29 16.46 -13.47
CA MET A 222 9.11 16.67 -12.03
C MET A 222 7.65 16.46 -11.60
N ALA A 223 6.71 17.05 -12.35
CA ALA A 223 5.29 16.90 -12.08
C ALA A 223 4.80 15.45 -12.22
N ARG A 224 5.30 14.69 -13.21
CA ARG A 224 4.95 13.27 -13.37
C ARG A 224 5.48 12.42 -12.21
N VAL A 225 6.75 12.60 -11.84
CA VAL A 225 7.38 11.86 -10.74
C VAL A 225 6.72 12.19 -9.41
N ASN A 226 6.47 13.48 -9.13
CA ASN A 226 5.81 13.87 -7.88
C ASN A 226 4.40 13.30 -7.74
N ARG A 227 3.66 13.10 -8.85
CA ARG A 227 2.40 12.37 -8.80
C ARG A 227 2.60 10.91 -8.39
N LEU A 228 3.59 10.21 -8.95
CA LEU A 228 3.86 8.81 -8.57
C LEU A 228 4.31 8.69 -7.11
N LEU A 229 5.21 9.57 -6.66
CA LEU A 229 5.64 9.65 -5.26
C LEU A 229 4.45 9.93 -4.32
N GLU A 230 3.50 10.76 -4.76
CA GLU A 230 2.29 11.03 -3.99
C GLU A 230 1.33 9.84 -3.92
N GLN A 231 1.13 9.14 -5.04
CA GLN A 231 0.31 7.94 -5.07
C GLN A 231 0.89 6.84 -4.16
N GLN A 232 2.20 6.61 -4.19
CA GLN A 232 2.86 5.65 -3.29
C GLN A 232 2.69 6.06 -1.82
N HIS A 233 2.94 7.34 -1.50
CA HIS A 233 2.74 7.86 -0.15
C HIS A 233 1.29 7.72 0.32
N TRP A 234 0.32 7.94 -0.57
CA TRP A 234 -1.10 7.78 -0.29
C TRP A 234 -1.48 6.31 -0.02
N GLN A 235 -0.96 5.35 -0.79
CA GLN A 235 -1.17 3.92 -0.55
C GLN A 235 -0.70 3.52 0.86
N MET A 236 0.50 3.94 1.27
CA MET A 236 1.03 3.65 2.61
C MET A 236 0.23 4.33 3.72
N ASN A 237 -0.18 5.60 3.52
CA ASN A 237 -1.04 6.30 4.49
C ASN A 237 -2.40 5.63 4.66
N LEU A 238 -3.00 5.13 3.57
CA LEU A 238 -4.24 4.36 3.64
C LEU A 238 -4.06 3.08 4.45
N ALA A 239 -2.99 2.33 4.20
CA ALA A 239 -2.70 1.12 4.96
C ALA A 239 -2.53 1.42 6.46
N ALA A 240 -1.81 2.49 6.82
CA ALA A 240 -1.66 2.93 8.21
C ALA A 240 -3.00 3.32 8.87
N LEU A 241 -3.87 4.04 8.14
CA LEU A 241 -5.17 4.46 8.64
C LEU A 241 -6.18 3.29 8.70
N GLU A 242 -6.09 2.33 7.79
CA GLU A 242 -6.87 1.09 7.84
C GLU A 242 -6.46 0.25 9.05
N CYS A 243 -5.15 0.16 9.32
CA CYS A 243 -4.61 -0.45 10.53
C CYS A 243 -5.20 0.17 11.80
N ALA A 244 -5.29 1.50 11.85
CA ALA A 244 -5.88 2.19 12.99
C ALA A 244 -7.40 1.97 13.07
N SER A 245 -8.05 1.64 11.97
CA SER A 245 -9.49 1.36 11.90
C SER A 245 -9.83 -0.04 12.42
N THR A 246 -8.86 -0.97 12.51
CA THR A 246 -9.07 -2.31 13.09
C THR A 246 -9.47 -2.28 14.57
N ARG A 247 -9.35 -1.13 15.26
CA ARG A 247 -9.92 -0.91 16.61
C ARG A 247 -11.41 -1.24 16.75
N TYR A 248 -12.13 -1.37 15.63
CA TYR A 248 -13.55 -1.75 15.58
C TYR A 248 -13.78 -3.25 15.31
N SER A 249 -12.80 -3.97 14.75
CA SER A 249 -12.95 -5.36 14.27
C SER A 249 -11.96 -6.37 14.89
N ASP A 250 -10.86 -5.92 15.47
CA ASP A 250 -9.79 -6.75 16.02
C ASP A 250 -9.46 -6.43 17.50
N ASP A 251 -9.28 -7.46 18.31
CA ASP A 251 -8.82 -7.38 19.71
C ASP A 251 -7.30 -7.63 19.85
N GLY A 252 -6.61 -7.90 18.74
CA GLY A 252 -5.18 -8.18 18.70
C GLY A 252 -4.31 -7.01 19.16
N PRO A 253 -3.02 -7.28 19.48
CA PRO A 253 -2.13 -6.28 20.09
C PRO A 253 -1.82 -5.07 19.19
N ALA A 254 -1.99 -5.21 17.87
CA ALA A 254 -1.81 -4.12 16.91
C ALA A 254 -3.08 -3.28 16.67
N ALA A 255 -4.24 -3.74 17.17
CA ALA A 255 -5.51 -3.14 16.83
C ALA A 255 -5.59 -1.67 17.26
N GLY A 256 -5.96 -0.79 16.33
CA GLY A 256 -6.06 0.64 16.58
C GLY A 256 -4.74 1.42 16.59
N SER A 257 -3.61 0.75 16.35
CA SER A 257 -2.33 1.40 16.11
C SER A 257 -2.16 1.78 14.63
N LEU A 258 -1.10 2.51 14.29
CA LEU A 258 -0.68 2.72 12.91
C LEU A 258 0.14 1.54 12.36
N GLY A 259 0.24 0.42 13.08
CA GLY A 259 0.88 -0.81 12.61
C GLY A 259 2.35 -0.69 12.22
N GLY A 260 3.10 0.18 12.89
CA GLY A 260 4.52 0.41 12.59
C GLY A 260 4.78 1.37 11.42
N PHE A 261 3.74 1.84 10.71
CA PHE A 261 3.90 2.81 9.63
C PHE A 261 4.44 4.17 10.12
N ASP A 262 4.32 4.49 11.41
CA ASP A 262 4.93 5.68 12.00
C ASP A 262 6.43 5.54 12.33
N ASP A 263 6.96 4.32 12.25
CA ASP A 263 8.40 3.97 12.37
C ASP A 263 9.02 3.54 11.02
N GLU A 264 8.22 3.52 9.95
CA GLU A 264 8.61 3.14 8.59
C GLU A 264 9.75 4.03 8.04
N GLN A 265 10.75 3.40 7.43
CA GLN A 265 11.93 4.10 6.91
C GLN A 265 11.84 4.23 5.39
N VAL A 266 11.47 5.43 4.95
CA VAL A 266 11.55 5.82 3.53
C VAL A 266 12.80 6.67 3.31
N LYS A 267 13.83 6.06 2.73
CA LYS A 267 15.12 6.70 2.49
C LYS A 267 15.34 6.92 0.99
N VAL A 268 15.68 8.14 0.59
CA VAL A 268 16.26 8.36 -0.75
C VAL A 268 17.67 7.77 -0.72
N SER A 269 17.89 6.65 -1.42
CA SER A 269 19.18 5.98 -1.54
C SER A 269 20.04 6.59 -2.66
N TRP A 270 19.40 7.16 -3.68
CA TRP A 270 20.10 7.78 -4.80
C TRP A 270 19.34 8.95 -5.43
N LEU A 271 20.07 9.98 -5.84
CA LEU A 271 19.52 11.06 -6.64
C LEU A 271 20.52 11.53 -7.70
N SER A 272 20.08 11.56 -8.95
CA SER A 272 20.80 12.13 -10.09
C SER A 272 19.82 12.79 -11.06
N PRO A 273 20.25 13.48 -12.12
CA PRO A 273 19.34 13.94 -13.17
C PRO A 273 18.62 12.82 -13.94
N ALA A 274 19.05 11.55 -13.81
CA ALA A 274 18.48 10.44 -14.55
C ALA A 274 17.62 9.50 -13.68
N VAL A 275 17.90 9.43 -12.37
CA VAL A 275 17.32 8.45 -11.45
C VAL A 275 17.09 9.03 -10.07
N LEU A 276 15.94 8.70 -9.47
CA LEU A 276 15.68 8.79 -8.03
C LEU A 276 15.46 7.37 -7.50
N GLY A 277 16.36 6.91 -6.63
CA GLY A 277 16.24 5.65 -5.89
C GLY A 277 15.74 5.90 -4.48
N ILE A 278 14.78 5.09 -4.05
CA ILE A 278 14.20 5.10 -2.71
C ILE A 278 14.25 3.66 -2.18
N VAL A 279 14.46 3.51 -0.88
CA VAL A 279 14.22 2.27 -0.15
C VAL A 279 13.11 2.52 0.85
N GLU A 280 12.08 1.70 0.78
CA GLU A 280 11.00 1.56 1.76
C GLU A 280 11.35 0.33 2.61
N SER A 281 11.36 0.46 3.95
CA SER A 281 11.84 -0.62 4.81
C SER A 281 11.35 -0.44 6.24
N GLY A 282 11.02 -1.56 6.86
CA GLY A 282 10.49 -1.55 8.21
C GLY A 282 9.88 -2.88 8.60
N SER A 283 9.08 -2.82 9.67
CA SER A 283 8.29 -3.94 10.16
C SER A 283 6.88 -3.43 10.41
N THR A 284 5.96 -3.74 9.49
CA THR A 284 4.56 -3.33 9.61
C THR A 284 3.69 -4.49 10.09
N TYR A 285 2.77 -4.22 10.99
CA TYR A 285 1.92 -5.26 11.58
C TYR A 285 0.59 -4.70 12.06
N CYS A 286 -0.49 -5.15 11.42
CA CYS A 286 -1.87 -4.77 11.72
C CYS A 286 -2.72 -5.96 12.14
N GLY A 287 -2.09 -7.01 12.65
CA GLY A 287 -2.68 -8.33 12.86
C GLY A 287 -2.12 -9.37 11.88
N GLY A 288 -2.65 -10.59 11.95
CA GLY A 288 -2.16 -11.73 11.16
C GLY A 288 -1.18 -12.63 11.92
N ALA A 289 -0.47 -13.50 11.19
CA ALA A 289 0.40 -14.51 11.80
C ALA A 289 1.76 -13.95 12.25
N HIS A 290 2.28 -12.94 11.55
CA HIS A 290 3.59 -12.34 11.80
C HIS A 290 3.65 -10.91 11.23
N PRO A 291 4.59 -10.05 11.68
CA PRO A 291 4.89 -8.78 11.03
C PRO A 291 5.40 -8.94 9.59
N ASN A 292 5.19 -7.91 8.78
CA ASN A 292 5.79 -7.73 7.47
C ASN A 292 7.14 -7.02 7.60
N ASN A 293 8.20 -7.80 7.83
CA ASN A 293 9.56 -7.29 7.69
C ASN A 293 9.88 -7.16 6.20
N HIS A 294 10.21 -5.96 5.75
CA HIS A 294 10.39 -5.69 4.33
C HIS A 294 11.56 -4.73 4.05
N TYR A 295 12.04 -4.82 2.82
CA TYR A 295 13.08 -3.98 2.25
C TYR A 295 12.83 -3.90 0.75
N ASP A 296 12.31 -2.76 0.31
CA ASP A 296 11.72 -2.60 -1.01
C ASP A 296 12.36 -1.41 -1.72
N PRO A 297 13.39 -1.66 -2.56
CA PRO A 297 13.95 -0.65 -3.44
C PRO A 297 12.96 -0.27 -4.53
N VAL A 298 12.65 1.03 -4.62
CA VAL A 298 11.79 1.62 -5.65
C VAL A 298 12.59 2.67 -6.41
N THR A 299 12.61 2.56 -7.74
CA THR A 299 13.41 3.46 -8.58
C THR A 299 12.53 4.20 -9.60
N PHE A 300 12.73 5.51 -9.72
CA PHE A 300 12.04 6.40 -10.64
C PHE A 300 12.98 6.86 -11.76
N ASP A 301 12.49 6.81 -13.00
CA ASP A 301 13.15 7.31 -14.21
C ASP A 301 12.93 8.82 -14.32
N LEU A 302 13.96 9.61 -14.03
CA LEU A 302 13.94 11.07 -14.13
C LEU A 302 14.25 11.59 -15.55
N LEU A 303 14.51 10.70 -16.52
CA LEU A 303 14.56 11.10 -17.92
C LEU A 303 13.16 11.11 -18.55
N ARG A 304 12.20 10.34 -18.00
CA ARG A 304 10.85 10.17 -18.56
C ARG A 304 9.74 10.56 -17.61
N GLY A 305 9.97 10.50 -16.31
CA GLY A 305 8.98 10.72 -15.26
C GLY A 305 8.05 9.53 -15.08
N THR A 306 8.61 8.33 -14.97
CA THR A 306 7.89 7.07 -14.72
C THR A 306 8.61 6.26 -13.63
N TYR A 307 8.06 5.14 -13.18
CA TYR A 307 8.90 4.10 -12.56
C TYR A 307 9.98 3.64 -13.55
N LEU A 308 11.16 3.27 -13.04
CA LEU A 308 12.25 2.78 -13.87
C LEU A 308 11.94 1.37 -14.34
N ASP A 309 11.87 1.21 -15.65
CA ASP A 309 11.92 -0.09 -16.30
C ASP A 309 13.39 -0.51 -16.42
N TRP A 310 13.79 -1.52 -15.65
CA TRP A 310 15.18 -2.00 -15.61
C TRP A 310 15.68 -2.52 -16.94
N ASN A 311 14.81 -2.96 -17.87
CA ASN A 311 15.19 -3.32 -19.23
C ASN A 311 15.64 -2.14 -20.10
N ARG A 312 15.54 -0.90 -19.59
CA ARG A 312 16.17 0.29 -20.20
C ARG A 312 17.63 0.45 -19.80
N VAL A 313 18.05 -0.18 -18.71
CA VAL A 313 19.40 -0.07 -18.16
C VAL A 313 20.21 -1.31 -18.50
N ILE A 314 19.74 -2.48 -18.03
CA ILE A 314 20.40 -3.78 -18.17
C ILE A 314 19.40 -4.80 -18.72
N ASP A 315 19.89 -5.93 -19.21
CA ASP A 315 19.04 -7.04 -19.66
C ASP A 315 18.40 -7.74 -18.46
N ALA A 316 17.43 -7.09 -17.81
CA ALA A 316 16.91 -7.50 -16.51
C ALA A 316 15.92 -8.66 -16.61
N THR A 317 14.90 -8.53 -17.47
CA THR A 317 13.82 -9.52 -17.59
C THR A 317 13.59 -9.97 -19.03
N ALA A 318 13.12 -11.20 -19.17
CA ALA A 318 12.70 -11.83 -20.41
C ALA A 318 11.31 -12.47 -20.22
N ALA A 319 10.65 -12.84 -21.31
CA ALA A 319 9.41 -13.62 -21.22
C ALA A 319 9.71 -15.02 -20.67
N GLY A 320 9.03 -15.39 -19.60
CA GLY A 320 9.07 -16.72 -18.98
C GLY A 320 8.29 -17.76 -19.77
N LYS A 321 8.30 -19.01 -19.28
CA LYS A 321 7.68 -20.16 -19.97
C LYS A 321 6.17 -19.99 -20.17
N ASP A 322 5.51 -19.32 -19.24
CA ASP A 322 4.07 -19.08 -19.25
C ASP A 322 3.69 -17.66 -19.69
N GLY A 323 4.67 -16.89 -20.20
CA GLY A 323 4.50 -15.49 -20.59
C GLY A 323 4.76 -14.47 -19.47
N ASP A 324 4.88 -14.92 -18.22
CA ASP A 324 5.20 -14.07 -17.08
C ASP A 324 6.64 -13.54 -17.15
N PRO A 325 6.93 -12.32 -16.65
CA PRO A 325 8.30 -11.81 -16.58
C PRO A 325 9.20 -12.72 -15.73
N ALA A 326 10.34 -13.12 -16.29
CA ALA A 326 11.38 -13.87 -15.59
C ALA A 326 12.71 -13.16 -15.71
N THR A 327 13.64 -13.38 -14.78
CA THR A 327 15.00 -12.85 -14.88
C THR A 327 15.69 -13.35 -16.13
N SER A 328 16.35 -12.45 -16.88
CA SER A 328 16.94 -12.81 -18.17
C SER A 328 18.11 -13.81 -18.01
N PRO A 329 18.36 -14.68 -19.01
CA PRO A 329 19.52 -15.58 -18.98
C PRO A 329 20.86 -14.84 -18.90
N ALA A 330 20.96 -13.66 -19.51
CA ALA A 330 22.15 -12.83 -19.48
C ALA A 330 22.43 -12.32 -18.07
N LEU A 331 21.38 -11.87 -17.36
CA LEU A 331 21.48 -11.42 -15.99
C LEU A 331 21.74 -12.57 -15.01
N VAL A 332 21.07 -13.72 -15.17
CA VAL A 332 21.38 -14.93 -14.37
C VAL A 332 22.85 -15.28 -14.51
N SER A 333 23.35 -15.36 -15.74
CA SER A 333 24.77 -15.67 -16.01
C SER A 333 25.71 -14.61 -15.43
N PHE A 334 25.31 -13.34 -15.41
CA PHE A 334 26.07 -12.27 -14.82
C PHE A 334 26.16 -12.41 -13.29
N ILE A 335 25.02 -12.60 -12.62
CA ILE A 335 24.95 -12.78 -11.16
C ILE A 335 25.74 -14.01 -10.73
N THR A 336 25.63 -15.14 -11.44
CA THR A 336 26.43 -16.34 -11.15
C THR A 336 27.92 -16.05 -11.19
N ARG A 337 28.42 -15.38 -12.24
CA ARG A 337 29.84 -14.99 -12.31
C ARG A 337 30.25 -13.99 -11.23
N LEU A 338 29.34 -13.12 -10.81
CA LEU A 338 29.59 -12.15 -9.76
C LEU A 338 29.78 -12.88 -8.41
N ARG A 339 28.91 -13.84 -8.12
CA ARG A 339 28.98 -14.71 -6.94
C ARG A 339 30.25 -15.56 -6.94
N ASP A 340 30.57 -16.23 -8.05
CA ASP A 340 31.74 -17.10 -8.16
C ASP A 340 33.09 -16.35 -8.00
N LYS A 341 33.07 -15.03 -8.23
CA LYS A 341 34.24 -14.14 -8.08
C LYS A 341 34.31 -13.42 -6.74
N ALA A 342 33.21 -13.39 -5.98
CA ALA A 342 33.23 -12.83 -4.64
C ALA A 342 34.11 -13.75 -3.76
N GLU A 343 35.10 -13.17 -3.07
CA GLU A 343 36.04 -13.94 -2.25
C GLU A 343 35.29 -14.73 -1.17
N SER A 344 35.68 -16.00 -0.97
CA SER A 344 35.17 -16.86 0.10
C SER A 344 35.49 -16.20 1.46
N GLY A 345 34.48 -15.63 2.11
CA GLY A 345 34.61 -14.78 3.30
C GLY A 345 33.88 -13.43 3.20
N ALA A 346 33.41 -13.04 1.99
CA ALA A 346 32.53 -11.90 1.75
C ALA A 346 31.06 -12.32 1.51
N HIS A 347 30.69 -13.53 1.92
CA HIS A 347 29.33 -14.03 1.88
C HIS A 347 28.68 -13.80 3.25
N PRO A 348 27.58 -13.03 3.34
CA PRO A 348 26.71 -13.13 4.50
C PRO A 348 26.24 -14.59 4.55
N THR A 349 26.63 -15.30 5.62
CA THR A 349 26.30 -16.69 6.00
C THR A 349 27.18 -17.83 5.45
N ASP A 350 28.50 -17.78 5.66
CA ASP A 350 29.27 -19.01 5.88
C ASP A 350 29.16 -19.41 7.36
N SER A 351 28.02 -19.98 7.77
CA SER A 351 27.94 -20.79 8.99
C SER A 351 27.57 -22.21 8.59
N ASP A 352 28.45 -23.15 8.92
CA ASP A 352 28.36 -24.57 8.62
C ASP A 352 26.95 -25.18 8.78
N GLY A 353 26.42 -25.73 7.69
CA GLY A 353 25.29 -26.68 7.69
C GLY A 353 24.02 -26.20 6.98
N ASP A 354 23.66 -26.88 5.87
CA ASP A 354 22.34 -26.95 5.18
C ASP A 354 21.49 -25.65 5.02
N SER A 355 22.06 -24.48 5.26
CA SER A 355 21.37 -23.18 5.22
C SER A 355 21.60 -22.53 3.84
N MET A 356 20.52 -22.19 3.13
CA MET A 356 20.61 -21.46 1.85
C MET A 356 21.28 -20.10 2.07
N ALA A 357 22.27 -19.76 1.24
CA ALA A 357 22.86 -18.42 1.28
C ALA A 357 21.83 -17.39 0.82
N CYS A 358 21.91 -16.16 1.36
CA CYS A 358 20.94 -15.11 0.98
C CYS A 358 20.96 -14.77 -0.51
N ALA A 359 22.08 -14.99 -1.21
CA ALA A 359 22.16 -14.85 -2.67
C ALA A 359 21.49 -16.00 -3.45
N ASP A 360 21.21 -17.14 -2.82
CA ASP A 360 20.62 -18.32 -3.49
C ASP A 360 19.11 -18.18 -3.73
N VAL A 361 18.47 -17.21 -3.08
CA VAL A 361 17.05 -16.90 -3.30
C VAL A 361 16.83 -16.02 -4.53
N PHE A 362 17.93 -15.63 -5.22
CA PHE A 362 17.87 -15.14 -6.58
C PHE A 362 17.56 -16.29 -7.54
N PRO A 363 16.74 -16.08 -8.58
CA PRO A 363 16.21 -14.81 -9.08
C PRO A 363 14.87 -14.37 -8.46
N GLN A 364 14.21 -15.21 -7.65
CA GLN A 364 12.81 -15.03 -7.27
C GLN A 364 12.54 -13.72 -6.53
N TYR A 365 13.47 -13.29 -5.69
CA TYR A 365 13.35 -12.10 -4.84
C TYR A 365 14.30 -10.98 -5.26
N LEU A 366 14.77 -11.02 -6.52
CA LEU A 366 15.77 -10.08 -7.00
C LEU A 366 15.16 -8.69 -7.23
N ALA A 367 15.72 -7.71 -6.52
CA ALA A 367 15.55 -6.29 -6.78
C ALA A 367 16.89 -5.64 -7.11
N PHE A 368 16.84 -4.40 -7.59
CA PHE A 368 18.02 -3.61 -7.89
C PHE A 368 17.93 -2.26 -7.19
N GLU A 369 19.07 -1.79 -6.70
CA GLU A 369 19.17 -0.55 -5.96
C GLU A 369 20.36 0.27 -6.43
N PHE A 370 20.16 1.59 -6.56
CA PHE A 370 21.24 2.55 -6.55
C PHE A 370 21.42 3.03 -5.11
N ASP A 371 22.54 2.74 -4.47
CA ASP A 371 22.81 3.02 -3.06
C ASP A 371 24.15 3.76 -2.85
N GLU A 372 25.13 3.55 -3.72
CA GLU A 372 26.43 4.21 -3.69
C GLU A 372 26.92 4.66 -5.08
N PRO A 373 27.81 5.67 -5.14
CA PRO A 373 28.34 6.14 -6.40
C PRO A 373 29.11 5.10 -7.19
N GLY A 374 28.66 4.89 -8.43
CA GLY A 374 29.38 4.08 -9.42
C GLY A 374 29.12 2.58 -9.31
N LYS A 375 28.14 2.14 -8.50
CA LYS A 375 27.75 0.74 -8.37
C LYS A 375 26.23 0.55 -8.47
N LEU A 376 25.84 -0.65 -8.87
CA LEU A 376 24.48 -1.16 -8.81
C LEU A 376 24.47 -2.34 -7.83
N SER A 377 23.55 -2.30 -6.88
CA SER A 377 23.37 -3.36 -5.87
C SER A 377 22.24 -4.28 -6.29
N PHE A 378 22.45 -5.58 -6.10
CA PHE A 378 21.46 -6.64 -6.29
C PHE A 378 20.95 -7.03 -4.90
N ALA A 379 19.69 -6.70 -4.64
CA ALA A 379 19.07 -6.83 -3.33
C ALA A 379 18.04 -7.96 -3.32
N VAL A 380 17.82 -8.55 -2.14
CA VAL A 380 16.66 -9.40 -1.88
C VAL A 380 15.54 -8.53 -1.32
N SER A 381 14.37 -8.59 -1.96
CA SER A 381 13.15 -7.88 -1.55
C SER A 381 11.96 -8.85 -1.59
N GLY A 382 10.98 -8.65 -0.71
CA GLY A 382 9.73 -9.40 -0.73
C GLY A 382 9.81 -10.89 -0.32
N ILE A 383 10.89 -11.34 0.33
CA ILE A 383 11.02 -12.74 0.81
C ILE A 383 10.15 -13.07 2.04
N GLY A 384 9.45 -12.06 2.57
CA GLY A 384 8.55 -12.21 3.71
C GLY A 384 9.25 -12.66 4.99
N HIS A 385 8.47 -13.19 5.92
CA HIS A 385 8.93 -13.57 7.26
C HIS A 385 9.92 -14.75 7.30
N ALA A 386 9.97 -15.58 6.24
CA ALA A 386 10.73 -16.83 6.26
C ALA A 386 12.26 -16.62 6.25
N MET A 387 12.75 -15.57 5.59
CA MET A 387 14.18 -15.27 5.47
C MET A 387 14.46 -13.75 5.58
N GLY A 388 13.80 -13.08 6.51
CA GLY A 388 13.94 -11.62 6.69
C GLY A 388 15.39 -11.15 6.92
N ALA A 389 16.27 -12.02 7.44
CA ALA A 389 17.70 -11.74 7.59
C ALA A 389 18.43 -11.52 6.26
N CYS A 390 17.85 -11.98 5.14
CA CYS A 390 18.43 -11.82 3.81
C CYS A 390 17.98 -10.54 3.10
N LEU A 391 17.07 -9.76 3.66
CA LEU A 391 16.58 -8.54 3.02
C LEU A 391 17.70 -7.52 2.80
N GLY A 392 17.67 -6.85 1.65
CA GLY A 392 18.64 -5.82 1.27
C GLY A 392 19.76 -6.28 0.33
N PRO A 393 20.75 -5.41 0.06
CA PRO A 393 21.86 -5.67 -0.85
C PRO A 393 22.64 -6.94 -0.49
N GLN A 394 22.80 -7.84 -1.46
CA GLN A 394 23.56 -9.09 -1.32
C GLN A 394 24.81 -9.13 -2.19
N LEU A 395 24.78 -8.47 -3.36
CA LEU A 395 25.90 -8.39 -4.29
C LEU A 395 25.98 -6.99 -4.90
N ASP A 396 27.20 -6.54 -5.21
CA ASP A 396 27.46 -5.25 -5.84
C ASP A 396 28.18 -5.43 -7.17
N ALA A 397 27.79 -4.65 -8.18
CA ALA A 397 28.55 -4.52 -9.42
C ALA A 397 28.92 -3.05 -9.69
N PRO A 398 30.21 -2.74 -9.87
CA PRO A 398 30.62 -1.44 -10.43
C PRO A 398 29.95 -1.23 -11.79
N PHE A 399 29.55 0.00 -12.12
CA PHE A 399 28.89 0.32 -13.39
C PHE A 399 29.67 -0.14 -14.62
N ALA A 400 31.00 -0.08 -14.57
CA ALA A 400 31.87 -0.58 -15.64
C ALA A 400 31.74 -2.09 -15.86
N ALA A 401 31.46 -2.87 -14.80
CA ALA A 401 31.28 -4.31 -14.89
C ALA A 401 29.94 -4.71 -15.53
N LEU A 402 28.95 -3.80 -15.59
CA LEU A 402 27.64 -4.06 -16.20
C LEU A 402 27.68 -4.14 -17.73
N ALA A 403 28.81 -3.78 -18.37
CA ALA A 403 28.95 -3.75 -19.82
C ALA A 403 28.42 -5.01 -20.57
N PRO A 404 28.61 -6.25 -20.07
CA PRO A 404 28.10 -7.45 -20.76
C PRO A 404 26.58 -7.59 -20.78
N ILE A 405 25.86 -6.89 -19.89
CA ILE A 405 24.40 -6.93 -19.79
C ILE A 405 23.75 -5.57 -20.04
N LEU A 406 24.52 -4.55 -20.40
CA LEU A 406 24.03 -3.19 -20.59
C LEU A 406 23.16 -3.09 -21.86
N LYS A 407 21.98 -2.48 -21.75
CA LYS A 407 21.09 -2.25 -22.89
C LYS A 407 21.47 -0.97 -23.63
N PRO A 408 21.13 -0.84 -24.92
CA PRO A 408 21.34 0.40 -25.66
C PRO A 408 20.74 1.62 -24.93
N GLY A 409 21.58 2.61 -24.64
CA GLY A 409 21.18 3.82 -23.89
C GLY A 409 21.16 3.66 -22.37
N GLY A 410 21.42 2.46 -21.82
CA GLY A 410 21.41 2.18 -20.39
C GLY A 410 22.47 2.96 -19.61
N SER A 411 23.61 3.28 -20.22
CA SER A 411 24.66 4.12 -19.62
C SER A 411 24.18 5.51 -19.22
N ARG A 412 23.07 6.01 -19.78
CA ARG A 412 22.47 7.30 -19.40
C ARG A 412 21.94 7.31 -17.96
N TYR A 413 21.67 6.16 -17.38
CA TYR A 413 21.22 6.00 -16.00
C TYR A 413 22.36 5.77 -15.01
N LEU A 414 23.52 5.32 -15.52
CA LEU A 414 24.72 5.02 -14.74
C LEU A 414 25.56 6.28 -14.50
N VAL A 415 24.92 7.36 -14.09
CA VAL A 415 25.54 8.67 -13.85
C VAL A 415 25.93 8.82 -12.38
N PRO A 416 27.09 9.43 -12.06
CA PRO A 416 27.42 9.77 -10.68
C PRO A 416 26.34 10.68 -10.08
N GLY A 417 25.77 10.26 -8.96
CA GLY A 417 24.68 10.93 -8.27
C GLY A 417 25.18 11.96 -7.27
N VAL A 418 24.22 12.57 -6.58
CA VAL A 418 24.47 13.45 -5.45
C VAL A 418 24.89 12.60 -4.27
N LYS A 419 26.00 12.95 -3.60
CA LYS A 419 26.34 12.36 -2.31
C LYS A 419 25.29 12.80 -1.29
N LEU A 420 24.38 11.90 -0.95
CA LEU A 420 23.41 12.08 0.12
C LEU A 420 24.19 11.98 1.45
N LYS A 421 24.08 13.01 2.29
CA LYS A 421 24.75 13.06 3.59
C LYS A 421 23.84 12.52 4.67
#